data_AF-A0A7Y2F6D1-F1
#
_entry.id   AF-A0A7Y2F6D1-F1
#
_cell.length_a   1.000
_cell.length_b   1.000
_cell.length_c   1.000
_cell.angle_alpha   90.00
_cell.angle_beta   90.00
_cell.angle_gamma   90.00
#
_symmetry.space_group_name_H-M   'P 1'
#
loop_
_entity.id
_entity.type
_entity.pdbx_description
1 polymer ?
#
loop_
_entity_poly.entity_id
_entity_poly.type
_entity_poly.pdbx_seq_one_letter_code
_entity_poly.pdbx_strand_id
1 'polypeptide(L)'
;MTPLKRFVFRDHNRSAFTLTEMMIAMAVTMLLMAALGKTFALMGESIREGRVKVDLTSQLRDITLRINNDLQRCTVPLAPSADQLRGDGYFVYYEGPLSDASGLLMGRSPSSTNENSYQDSKIGDLDDYIAFTSVAESGNWFRGKVPRFVLDAKTAEVNGRTYAPADFPGNPWDPIVITSKYAEIIYFASPEYITGTDQDDASELIFSYNGDSIGNPQYIDDDSNGLPDRVRMHRRVLLIRPDLNLSAGTLATFTHTFGSETVNF
;
A
#
# COMPACT_ATOMS: atom_id res chain seq x y z
N MET A 1 -43.27 -82.71 41.44
CA MET A 1 -42.01 -82.51 40.70
C MET A 1 -42.35 -81.68 39.46
N THR A 2 -41.86 -80.44 39.40
CA THR A 2 -41.49 -79.57 38.23
C THR A 2 -42.09 -79.82 36.81
N PRO A 3 -42.19 -78.80 35.93
CA PRO A 3 -42.20 -77.33 36.10
C PRO A 3 -43.29 -76.57 35.29
N LEU A 4 -43.54 -75.31 35.66
CA LEU A 4 -44.33 -74.33 34.87
C LEU A 4 -43.47 -73.76 33.73
N LYS A 5 -43.90 -73.99 32.47
CA LYS A 5 -43.31 -73.41 31.25
C LYS A 5 -43.87 -72.00 31.03
N ARG A 6 -43.04 -70.97 31.27
CA ARG A 6 -43.33 -69.59 30.84
C ARG A 6 -42.85 -69.43 29.40
N PHE A 7 -43.77 -69.39 28.45
CA PHE A 7 -43.47 -69.00 27.07
C PHE A 7 -43.23 -67.50 27.01
N VAL A 8 -42.01 -67.12 26.64
CA VAL A 8 -41.66 -65.75 26.26
C VAL A 8 -41.96 -65.62 24.77
N PHE A 9 -43.03 -64.90 24.42
CA PHE A 9 -43.19 -64.40 23.05
C PHE A 9 -42.20 -63.26 22.86
N ARG A 10 -41.18 -63.51 22.03
CA ARG A 10 -40.25 -62.49 21.57
C ARG A 10 -40.59 -62.21 20.12
N ASP A 11 -41.49 -61.25 19.90
CA ASP A 11 -41.76 -60.72 18.57
C ASP A 11 -40.50 -60.00 18.07
N HIS A 12 -39.76 -60.68 17.20
CA HIS A 12 -38.79 -60.02 16.33
C HIS A 12 -39.53 -59.57 15.09
N ASN A 13 -40.09 -58.35 15.15
CA ASN A 13 -40.53 -57.67 13.95
C ASN A 13 -39.27 -57.24 13.17
N ARG A 14 -38.77 -58.11 12.30
CA ARG A 14 -37.70 -57.78 11.36
C ARG A 14 -38.34 -57.03 10.18
N SER A 15 -38.45 -55.71 10.29
CA SER A 15 -38.78 -54.87 9.14
C SER A 15 -37.54 -54.81 8.23
N ALA A 16 -37.64 -55.43 7.05
CA ALA A 16 -36.68 -55.18 5.98
C ALA A 16 -36.95 -53.79 5.40
N PHE A 17 -35.91 -52.94 5.32
CA PHE A 17 -36.01 -51.60 4.79
C PHE A 17 -36.35 -51.62 3.30
N THR A 18 -37.29 -50.77 2.90
CA THR A 18 -37.67 -50.61 1.48
C THR A 18 -36.66 -49.72 0.75
N LEU A 19 -36.53 -49.90 -0.56
CA LEU A 19 -35.60 -49.10 -1.39
C LEU A 19 -35.92 -47.59 -1.29
N THR A 20 -37.20 -47.24 -1.19
CA THR A 20 -37.67 -45.87 -0.96
C THR A 20 -37.19 -45.28 0.36
N GLU A 21 -37.12 -46.08 1.42
CA GLU A 21 -36.69 -45.63 2.75
C GLU A 21 -35.16 -45.41 2.80
N MET A 22 -34.38 -46.24 2.11
CA MET A 22 -32.95 -46.03 1.91
C MET A 22 -32.65 -44.82 1.02
N MET A 23 -33.45 -44.58 -0.02
CA MET A 23 -33.32 -43.38 -0.86
C MET A 23 -33.66 -42.09 -0.10
N ILE A 24 -34.73 -42.11 0.71
CA ILE A 24 -35.08 -40.97 1.58
C ILE A 24 -33.98 -40.73 2.61
N ALA A 25 -33.45 -41.79 3.24
CA ALA A 25 -32.35 -41.66 4.19
C ALA A 25 -31.11 -41.02 3.54
N MET A 26 -30.70 -41.48 2.35
CA MET A 26 -29.56 -40.90 1.62
C MET A 26 -29.82 -39.45 1.17
N ALA A 27 -31.04 -39.12 0.76
CA ALA A 27 -31.40 -37.75 0.42
C ALA A 27 -31.33 -36.82 1.64
N VAL A 28 -31.82 -37.28 2.79
CA VAL A 28 -31.76 -36.54 4.05
C VAL A 28 -30.32 -36.36 4.53
N THR A 29 -29.46 -37.39 4.45
CA THR A 29 -28.05 -37.23 4.82
C THR A 29 -27.32 -36.25 3.90
N MET A 30 -27.58 -36.28 2.59
CA MET A 30 -27.04 -35.28 1.66
C MET A 30 -27.52 -33.88 1.99
N LEU A 31 -28.81 -33.70 2.32
CA LEU A 31 -29.35 -32.40 2.70
C LEU A 31 -28.74 -31.88 4.00
N LEU A 32 -28.53 -32.75 4.99
CA LEU A 32 -27.86 -32.41 6.25
C LEU A 32 -26.40 -31.98 6.01
N MET A 33 -25.67 -32.69 5.16
CA MET A 33 -24.29 -32.32 4.82
C MET A 33 -24.23 -30.99 4.05
N ALA A 34 -25.18 -30.75 3.14
CA ALA A 34 -25.28 -29.48 2.41
C ALA A 34 -25.61 -28.30 3.35
N ALA A 35 -26.51 -28.51 4.32
CA ALA A 35 -26.82 -27.50 5.34
C ALA A 35 -25.61 -27.19 6.22
N LEU A 36 -24.88 -28.23 6.67
CA LEU A 36 -23.66 -28.06 7.45
C LEU A 36 -22.57 -27.31 6.68
N GLY A 37 -22.38 -27.64 5.40
CA GLY A 37 -21.45 -26.93 4.52
C GLY A 37 -21.76 -25.43 4.42
N LYS A 38 -23.03 -25.06 4.27
CA LYS A 38 -23.45 -23.65 4.27
C LYS A 38 -23.16 -22.96 5.59
N THR A 39 -23.41 -23.62 6.73
CA THR A 39 -23.12 -23.03 8.04
C THR A 39 -21.62 -22.80 8.24
N PHE A 40 -20.76 -23.72 7.80
CA PHE A 40 -19.32 -23.53 7.86
C PHE A 40 -18.82 -22.43 6.93
N ALA A 41 -19.42 -22.27 5.75
CA ALA A 41 -19.08 -21.16 4.86
C ALA A 41 -19.38 -19.79 5.51
N LEU A 42 -20.57 -19.63 6.08
CA LEU A 42 -20.96 -18.40 6.79
C LEU A 42 -20.07 -18.11 8.01
N MET A 43 -19.77 -19.15 8.80
CA MET A 43 -18.83 -19.01 9.94
C MET A 43 -17.42 -18.65 9.47
N GLY A 44 -16.95 -19.28 8.39
CA GLY A 44 -15.63 -18.99 7.81
C GLY A 44 -15.51 -17.54 7.33
N GLU A 45 -16.54 -17.00 6.70
CA GLU A 45 -16.58 -15.61 6.25
C GLU A 45 -16.51 -14.62 7.42
N SER A 46 -17.35 -14.80 8.44
CA SER A 46 -17.31 -13.94 9.65
C SER A 46 -15.97 -13.99 10.39
N ILE A 47 -15.33 -15.17 10.47
CA ILE A 47 -13.98 -15.30 11.06
C ILE A 47 -12.95 -14.55 10.21
N ARG A 48 -13.02 -14.67 8.87
CA ARG A 48 -12.14 -13.97 7.93
C ARG A 48 -12.27 -12.46 8.10
N GLU A 49 -13.49 -11.94 8.09
CA GLU A 49 -13.78 -10.52 8.29
C GLU A 49 -13.29 -10.01 9.64
N GLY A 50 -13.53 -10.79 10.71
CA GLY A 50 -13.03 -10.48 12.05
C GLY A 50 -11.51 -10.34 12.07
N ARG A 51 -10.78 -11.25 11.42
CA ARG A 51 -9.32 -11.20 11.33
C ARG A 51 -8.82 -9.98 10.55
N VAL A 52 -9.41 -9.71 9.38
CA VAL A 52 -9.05 -8.55 8.53
C VAL A 52 -9.26 -7.25 9.30
N LYS A 53 -10.37 -7.10 10.02
CA LYS A 53 -10.65 -5.91 10.83
C LYS A 53 -9.63 -5.69 11.94
N VAL A 54 -9.19 -6.76 12.61
CA VAL A 54 -8.17 -6.68 13.66
C VAL A 54 -6.82 -6.28 13.07
N ASP A 55 -6.40 -6.88 11.95
CA ASP A 55 -5.15 -6.54 11.28
C ASP A 55 -5.15 -5.07 10.82
N LEU A 56 -6.22 -4.60 10.16
CA LEU A 56 -6.36 -3.21 9.73
C LEU A 56 -6.30 -2.24 10.92
N THR A 57 -6.94 -2.58 12.04
CA THR A 57 -6.91 -1.74 13.25
C THR A 57 -5.49 -1.63 13.81
N SER A 58 -4.73 -2.73 13.82
CA SER A 58 -3.33 -2.72 14.24
C SER A 58 -2.49 -1.85 13.31
N GLN A 59 -2.64 -2.01 11.99
CA GLN A 59 -1.91 -1.21 11.00
C GLN A 59 -2.22 0.29 11.13
N LEU A 60 -3.49 0.67 11.28
CA LEU A 60 -3.89 2.07 11.47
C LEU A 60 -3.32 2.65 12.77
N ARG A 61 -3.29 1.87 13.84
CA ARG A 61 -2.65 2.29 15.09
C ARG A 61 -1.15 2.53 14.90
N ASP A 62 -0.46 1.64 14.21
CA ASP A 62 0.98 1.76 13.94
C ASP A 62 1.28 2.99 13.05
N ILE A 63 0.46 3.22 12.02
CA ILE A 63 0.56 4.40 11.15
C ILE A 63 0.31 5.68 11.98
N THR A 64 -0.73 5.71 12.80
CA THR A 64 -1.08 6.86 13.64
C THR A 64 0.04 7.18 14.63
N LEU A 65 0.58 6.18 15.32
CA LEU A 65 1.71 6.36 16.23
C LEU A 65 2.94 6.88 15.50
N ARG A 66 3.21 6.37 14.28
CA ARG A 66 4.34 6.83 13.47
C ARG A 66 4.18 8.27 13.00
N ILE A 67 3.02 8.64 12.47
CA ILE A 67 2.74 10.03 12.06
C ILE A 67 2.85 10.96 13.26
N ASN A 68 2.28 10.57 14.41
CA ASN A 68 2.38 11.38 15.63
C ASN A 68 3.84 11.56 16.07
N ASN A 69 4.64 10.50 16.07
CA ASN A 69 6.07 10.56 16.40
C ASN A 69 6.84 11.46 15.42
N ASP A 70 6.54 11.42 14.12
CA ASP A 70 7.21 12.25 13.13
C ASP A 70 6.78 13.73 13.25
N LEU A 71 5.50 14.01 13.52
CA LEU A 71 4.97 15.36 13.74
C LEU A 71 5.50 16.00 15.03
N GLN A 72 5.66 15.22 16.12
CA GLN A 72 6.31 15.70 17.34
C GLN A 72 7.78 16.10 17.11
N ARG A 73 8.39 15.58 16.05
CA ARG A 73 9.77 15.87 15.63
C ARG A 73 9.83 16.90 14.50
N CYS A 74 8.71 17.54 14.16
CA CYS A 74 8.69 18.65 13.22
C CYS A 74 9.60 19.78 13.75
N THR A 75 10.44 20.33 12.88
CA THR A 75 11.36 21.41 13.26
C THR A 75 10.63 22.74 13.46
N VAL A 76 9.45 22.90 12.85
CA VAL A 76 8.65 24.12 12.91
C VAL A 76 7.58 23.99 13.99
N PRO A 77 7.39 25.01 14.85
CA PRO A 77 6.25 25.05 15.74
C PRO A 77 4.96 25.16 14.93
N LEU A 78 4.00 24.27 15.17
CA LEU A 78 2.68 24.24 14.51
C LEU A 78 1.75 25.35 15.00
N ALA A 79 2.27 26.57 15.15
CA ALA A 79 1.53 27.76 15.53
C ALA A 79 1.21 28.58 14.26
N PRO A 80 0.00 29.17 14.15
CA PRO A 80 -0.47 29.86 12.95
C PRO A 80 0.35 31.10 12.55
N SER A 81 1.23 31.60 13.41
CA SER A 81 2.13 32.72 13.15
C SER A 81 3.56 32.37 13.53
N ALA A 82 4.13 31.35 12.89
CA ALA A 82 5.55 31.05 12.99
C ALA A 82 6.36 32.18 12.33
N ASP A 83 7.36 32.70 13.05
CA ASP A 83 8.26 33.73 12.53
C ASP A 83 9.15 33.15 11.43
N GLN A 84 8.94 33.59 10.18
CA GLN A 84 9.63 33.09 9.00
C GLN A 84 11.15 33.38 9.02
N LEU A 85 11.62 34.32 9.86
CA LEU A 85 13.03 34.70 9.92
C LEU A 85 13.94 33.71 10.67
N ARG A 86 13.37 32.70 11.33
CA ARG A 86 14.14 31.83 12.23
C ARG A 86 14.95 30.74 11.53
N GLY A 87 14.77 30.57 10.22
CA GLY A 87 15.37 29.45 9.47
C GLY A 87 14.82 28.09 9.89
N ASP A 88 13.69 28.08 10.59
CA ASP A 88 13.01 26.88 11.05
C ASP A 88 12.23 26.29 9.88
N GLY A 89 12.82 25.31 9.18
CA GLY A 89 12.15 24.32 8.32
C GLY A 89 10.88 24.76 7.54
N TYR A 90 9.95 23.82 7.35
CA TYR A 90 8.57 24.14 6.96
C TYR A 90 7.60 23.04 7.40
N PHE A 91 6.32 23.40 7.43
CA PHE A 91 5.20 22.47 7.51
C PHE A 91 4.16 22.91 6.49
N VAL A 92 3.77 22.01 5.61
CA VAL A 92 2.78 22.24 4.56
C VAL A 92 1.74 21.14 4.65
N TYR A 93 0.49 21.56 4.75
CA TYR A 93 -0.68 20.78 4.43
C TYR A 93 -1.18 21.30 3.09
N TYR A 94 -1.12 20.46 2.07
CA TYR A 94 -1.59 20.80 0.73
C TYR A 94 -2.90 20.06 0.49
N GLU A 95 -3.94 20.84 0.23
CA GLU A 95 -5.24 20.33 -0.19
C GLU A 95 -5.27 20.25 -1.71
N GLY A 96 -5.65 19.09 -2.23
CA GLY A 96 -5.87 18.87 -3.64
C GLY A 96 -7.14 19.55 -4.19
N PRO A 97 -7.32 19.58 -5.52
CA PRO A 97 -8.57 20.00 -6.16
C PRO A 97 -9.73 19.01 -5.99
N LEU A 98 -9.47 17.73 -5.68
CA LEU A 98 -10.54 16.80 -5.34
C LEU A 98 -11.01 17.07 -3.91
N SER A 99 -12.21 16.58 -3.61
CA SER A 99 -12.83 16.67 -2.30
C SER A 99 -13.83 15.54 -2.19
N ASP A 100 -14.32 15.28 -0.98
CA ASP A 100 -15.42 14.33 -0.75
C ASP A 100 -16.59 14.53 -1.72
N ALA A 101 -16.92 15.80 -2.04
CA ALA A 101 -18.00 16.14 -2.97
C ALA A 101 -17.67 15.81 -4.44
N SER A 102 -16.39 15.84 -4.81
CA SER A 102 -15.93 15.48 -6.15
C SER A 102 -16.17 14.00 -6.44
N GLY A 103 -16.02 13.12 -5.44
CA GLY A 103 -16.36 11.70 -5.56
C GLY A 103 -17.85 11.45 -5.83
N LEU A 104 -18.74 12.30 -5.28
CA LEU A 104 -20.19 12.21 -5.56
C LEU A 104 -20.56 12.72 -6.96
N LEU A 105 -19.88 13.78 -7.44
CA LEU A 105 -20.19 14.40 -8.73
C LEU A 105 -19.57 13.64 -9.91
N MET A 106 -18.37 13.10 -9.73
CA MET A 106 -17.60 12.40 -10.77
C MET A 106 -17.65 10.87 -10.66
N GLY A 107 -18.16 10.33 -9.54
CA GLY A 107 -18.36 8.90 -9.36
C GLY A 107 -19.56 8.36 -10.14
N ARG A 108 -19.73 7.04 -10.08
CA ARG A 108 -20.83 6.34 -10.75
C ARG A 108 -22.20 6.76 -10.20
N SER A 109 -23.12 7.09 -11.12
CA SER A 109 -24.53 7.32 -10.77
C SER A 109 -25.15 6.02 -10.25
N PRO A 110 -25.90 6.04 -9.13
CA PRO A 110 -26.54 4.84 -8.58
C PRO A 110 -27.45 4.21 -9.63
N SER A 111 -27.17 2.95 -9.95
CA SER A 111 -27.89 2.13 -10.93
C SER A 111 -29.26 1.65 -10.41
N SER A 112 -29.50 1.76 -9.11
CA SER A 112 -30.78 1.45 -8.47
C SER A 112 -31.07 2.37 -7.29
N THR A 113 -32.36 2.58 -6.99
CA THR A 113 -32.82 3.45 -5.89
C THR A 113 -32.36 3.01 -4.48
N ASN A 114 -31.87 1.77 -4.34
CA ASN A 114 -31.36 1.23 -3.07
C ASN A 114 -29.82 1.08 -3.06
N GLU A 115 -29.13 1.61 -4.06
CA GLU A 115 -27.67 1.59 -4.12
C GLU A 115 -27.08 2.70 -3.26
N ASN A 116 -26.27 2.34 -2.27
CA ASN A 116 -25.62 3.28 -1.35
C ASN A 116 -24.38 3.91 -2.02
N SER A 117 -24.57 4.77 -3.04
CA SER A 117 -23.48 5.48 -3.72
C SER A 117 -22.77 6.54 -2.85
N TYR A 118 -23.21 6.76 -1.61
CA TYR A 118 -22.59 7.70 -0.67
C TYR A 118 -21.34 7.17 0.03
N GLN A 119 -21.05 5.87 -0.06
CA GLN A 119 -19.84 5.29 0.55
C GLN A 119 -18.59 5.64 -0.26
N ASP A 120 -18.76 5.74 -1.57
CA ASP A 120 -17.77 6.07 -2.61
C ASP A 120 -17.16 7.48 -2.42
N SER A 121 -17.95 8.42 -1.89
CA SER A 121 -17.53 9.81 -1.63
C SER A 121 -16.40 9.93 -0.59
N LYS A 122 -16.29 9.00 0.36
CA LYS A 122 -15.29 9.06 1.45
C LYS A 122 -13.86 8.69 1.04
N ILE A 123 -13.70 8.13 -0.15
CA ILE A 123 -12.42 7.67 -0.69
C ILE A 123 -12.02 8.52 -1.91
N GLY A 124 -12.81 9.56 -2.24
CA GLY A 124 -12.60 10.41 -3.41
C GLY A 124 -11.51 11.47 -3.23
N ASP A 125 -11.10 11.76 -2.00
CA ASP A 125 -10.10 12.77 -1.66
C ASP A 125 -8.74 12.11 -1.40
N LEU A 126 -7.94 11.97 -2.46
CA LEU A 126 -6.69 11.19 -2.46
C LEU A 126 -5.46 12.02 -2.86
N ASP A 127 -5.67 13.25 -3.32
CA ASP A 127 -4.65 14.16 -3.85
C ASP A 127 -4.06 15.09 -2.78
N ASP A 128 -4.49 14.92 -1.53
CA ASP A 128 -3.89 15.58 -0.38
C ASP A 128 -2.52 15.03 -0.01
N TYR A 129 -1.64 15.94 0.43
CA TYR A 129 -0.39 15.55 1.05
C TYR A 129 0.02 16.48 2.18
N ILE A 130 0.79 15.91 3.11
CA ILE A 130 1.40 16.63 4.21
C ILE A 130 2.92 16.46 4.12
N ALA A 131 3.63 17.57 4.09
CA ALA A 131 5.08 17.63 3.95
C ALA A 131 5.67 18.53 5.04
N PHE A 132 6.71 18.04 5.71
CA PHE A 132 7.37 18.83 6.75
C PHE A 132 8.80 18.39 6.97
N THR A 133 9.60 19.30 7.52
CA THR A 133 10.97 19.02 7.92
C THR A 133 11.00 18.48 9.34
N SER A 134 11.66 17.35 9.53
CA SER A 134 11.77 16.63 10.79
C SER A 134 13.22 16.46 11.23
N VAL A 135 13.44 16.49 12.55
CA VAL A 135 14.74 16.20 13.15
C VAL A 135 14.79 14.75 13.64
N ALA A 136 15.89 14.07 13.32
CA ALA A 136 16.13 12.71 13.75
C ALA A 136 16.27 12.62 15.28
N GLU A 137 15.89 11.49 15.84
CA GLU A 137 16.11 11.20 17.25
C GLU A 137 17.60 11.12 17.58
N SER A 138 17.96 11.49 18.81
CA SER A 138 19.33 11.38 19.29
C SER A 138 19.82 9.93 19.16
N GLY A 139 20.88 9.72 18.37
CA GLY A 139 21.45 8.40 18.10
C GLY A 139 20.91 7.65 16.88
N ASN A 140 19.77 8.08 16.30
CA ASN A 140 19.13 7.41 15.17
C ASN A 140 18.94 8.36 13.98
N TRP A 141 20.02 8.64 13.25
CA TRP A 141 19.96 9.49 12.06
C TRP A 141 19.18 8.84 10.92
N PHE A 142 18.51 9.68 10.11
CA PHE A 142 17.86 9.22 8.89
C PHE A 142 18.92 8.64 7.94
N ARG A 143 18.58 7.54 7.27
CA ARG A 143 19.45 6.81 6.35
C ARG A 143 18.76 6.68 5.00
N GLY A 144 19.54 6.80 3.94
CA GLY A 144 19.09 6.71 2.56
C GLY A 144 20.23 6.23 1.68
N LYS A 145 19.91 5.86 0.45
CA LYS A 145 20.91 5.46 -0.54
C LYS A 145 20.99 6.52 -1.62
N VAL A 146 22.20 6.87 -2.01
CA VAL A 146 22.47 7.70 -3.18
C VAL A 146 23.52 7.00 -4.04
N PRO A 147 23.52 7.24 -5.35
CA PRO A 147 24.62 6.80 -6.20
C PRO A 147 25.95 7.36 -5.69
N ARG A 148 27.00 6.55 -5.78
CA ARG A 148 28.34 6.90 -5.34
C ARG A 148 28.87 8.19 -5.96
N PHE A 149 28.58 8.44 -7.24
CA PHE A 149 29.08 9.61 -7.96
C PHE A 149 28.74 10.94 -7.27
N VAL A 150 27.61 11.02 -6.55
CA VAL A 150 27.20 12.25 -5.84
C VAL A 150 28.22 12.64 -4.77
N LEU A 151 28.75 11.64 -4.04
CA LEU A 151 29.75 11.86 -2.99
C LEU A 151 31.14 12.13 -3.60
N ASP A 152 31.49 11.38 -4.63
CA ASP A 152 32.81 11.50 -5.27
C ASP A 152 32.93 12.82 -6.05
N ALA A 153 31.84 13.29 -6.67
CA ALA A 153 31.76 14.61 -7.30
C ALA A 153 31.99 15.73 -6.29
N LYS A 154 31.35 15.65 -5.11
CA LYS A 154 31.59 16.63 -4.05
C LYS A 154 33.03 16.57 -3.54
N THR A 155 33.60 15.36 -3.44
CA THR A 155 35.00 15.17 -3.04
C THR A 155 35.98 15.77 -4.06
N ALA A 156 35.73 15.61 -5.36
CA ALA A 156 36.53 16.23 -6.41
C ALA A 156 36.47 17.76 -6.35
N GLU A 157 35.28 18.32 -6.15
CA GLU A 157 35.06 19.76 -6.02
C GLU A 157 35.81 20.35 -4.81
N VAL A 158 35.72 19.71 -3.64
CA VAL A 158 36.45 20.16 -2.43
C VAL A 158 37.97 20.16 -2.66
N ASN A 159 38.48 19.26 -3.51
CA ASN A 159 39.88 19.21 -3.90
C ASN A 159 40.23 20.13 -5.08
N GLY A 160 39.28 20.93 -5.58
CA GLY A 160 39.47 21.85 -6.70
C GLY A 160 39.69 21.16 -8.05
N ARG A 161 39.22 19.93 -8.22
CA ARG A 161 39.38 19.13 -9.45
C ARG A 161 38.03 18.91 -10.13
N THR A 162 38.04 18.82 -11.45
CA THR A 162 36.88 18.33 -12.21
C THR A 162 36.65 16.87 -11.89
N TYR A 163 35.41 16.50 -11.62
CA TYR A 163 35.06 15.11 -11.35
C TYR A 163 35.30 14.22 -12.59
N ALA A 164 36.06 13.14 -12.43
CA ALA A 164 36.24 12.09 -13.43
C ALA A 164 35.99 10.72 -12.78
N PRO A 165 35.09 9.88 -13.32
CA PRO A 165 34.78 8.55 -12.75
C PRO A 165 36.00 7.64 -12.57
N ALA A 166 36.99 7.73 -13.46
CA ALA A 166 38.19 6.90 -13.43
C ALA A 166 39.12 7.17 -12.24
N ASP A 167 38.98 8.32 -11.58
CA ASP A 167 39.82 8.73 -10.45
C ASP A 167 39.33 8.15 -9.11
N PHE A 168 38.15 7.53 -9.09
CA PHE A 168 37.51 7.01 -7.88
C PHE A 168 37.30 5.49 -7.97
N PRO A 169 37.47 4.76 -6.85
CA PRO A 169 37.30 3.31 -6.84
C PRO A 169 35.82 2.91 -6.86
N GLY A 170 35.47 1.91 -7.67
CA GLY A 170 34.12 1.33 -7.74
C GLY A 170 33.29 1.83 -8.91
N ASN A 171 32.06 1.33 -9.03
CA ASN A 171 31.15 1.79 -10.06
C ASN A 171 30.47 3.10 -9.58
N PRO A 172 30.41 4.17 -10.38
CA PRO A 172 29.69 5.41 -10.06
C PRO A 172 28.23 5.20 -9.63
N TRP A 173 27.61 4.11 -10.11
CA TRP A 173 26.23 3.73 -9.83
C TRP A 173 26.05 2.87 -8.58
N ASP A 174 27.14 2.48 -7.91
CA ASP A 174 27.05 1.69 -6.69
C ASP A 174 26.28 2.48 -5.61
N PRO A 175 25.25 1.89 -4.99
CA PRO A 175 24.45 2.59 -4.00
C PRO A 175 25.24 2.73 -2.69
N ILE A 176 25.51 3.96 -2.27
CA ILE A 176 26.15 4.28 -1.00
C ILE A 176 25.10 4.77 0.00
N VAL A 177 25.21 4.31 1.24
CA VAL A 177 24.35 4.76 2.34
C VAL A 177 24.85 6.11 2.86
N ILE A 178 23.98 7.11 2.84
CA ILE A 178 24.20 8.41 3.48
C ILE A 178 23.27 8.57 4.67
N THR A 179 23.71 9.38 5.62
CA THR A 179 22.94 9.73 6.81
C THR A 179 22.69 11.22 6.88
N SER A 180 21.55 11.64 7.44
CA SER A 180 21.32 13.04 7.81
C SER A 180 20.57 13.15 9.13
N LYS A 181 20.89 14.21 9.88
CA LYS A 181 20.13 14.60 11.08
C LYS A 181 18.77 15.19 10.72
N TYR A 182 18.66 15.83 9.57
CA TYR A 182 17.43 16.48 9.10
C TYR A 182 16.93 15.77 7.85
N ALA A 183 15.62 15.55 7.79
CA ALA A 183 14.97 15.01 6.62
C ALA A 183 13.62 15.71 6.42
N GLU A 184 13.21 15.80 5.17
CA GLU A 184 11.85 16.12 4.80
C GLU A 184 11.05 14.83 4.75
N ILE A 185 9.91 14.81 5.42
CA ILE A 185 8.98 13.69 5.45
C ILE A 185 7.72 14.12 4.72
N ILE A 186 7.32 13.32 3.74
CA ILE A 186 6.11 13.54 2.95
C ILE A 186 5.20 12.33 3.11
N TYR A 187 3.95 12.59 3.46
CA TYR A 187 2.89 11.61 3.43
C TYR A 187 1.87 11.98 2.37
N PHE A 188 1.46 11.00 1.58
CA PHE A 188 0.44 11.15 0.55
C PHE A 188 -0.24 9.80 0.33
N ALA A 189 -1.52 9.83 -0.01
CA ALA A 189 -2.22 8.66 -0.48
C ALA A 189 -2.05 8.53 -2.00
N SER A 190 -2.02 7.30 -2.50
CA SER A 190 -2.19 7.08 -3.93
C SER A 190 -2.90 5.77 -4.18
N PRO A 191 -3.70 5.68 -5.25
CA PRO A 191 -4.32 4.42 -5.63
C PRO A 191 -3.28 3.40 -6.09
N GLU A 192 -3.64 2.14 -6.01
CA GLU A 192 -2.89 1.06 -6.64
C GLU A 192 -3.17 1.08 -8.14
N TYR A 193 -2.11 1.29 -8.91
CA TYR A 193 -2.18 1.31 -10.36
C TYR A 193 -2.01 -0.08 -10.94
N ILE A 194 -2.73 -0.37 -12.01
CA ILE A 194 -2.58 -1.56 -12.83
C ILE A 194 -1.19 -1.52 -13.47
N THR A 195 -0.45 -2.61 -13.33
CA THR A 195 0.84 -2.79 -14.01
C THR A 195 0.75 -3.89 -15.06
N GLY A 196 1.47 -3.71 -16.16
CA GLY A 196 1.67 -4.67 -17.24
C GLY A 196 3.14 -4.96 -17.44
N THR A 197 3.46 -6.02 -18.17
CA THR A 197 4.84 -6.28 -18.61
C THR A 197 5.28 -5.23 -19.60
N ASP A 198 6.51 -4.77 -19.49
CA ASP A 198 7.10 -3.92 -20.52
C ASP A 198 7.16 -4.66 -21.87
N GLN A 199 6.96 -3.92 -22.96
CA GLN A 199 7.00 -4.47 -24.31
C GLN A 199 8.42 -4.87 -24.72
N ASP A 200 9.42 -4.16 -24.21
CA ASP A 200 10.84 -4.38 -24.52
C ASP A 200 11.52 -5.31 -23.50
N ASP A 201 11.09 -5.32 -22.23
CA ASP A 201 11.56 -6.28 -21.21
C ASP A 201 10.42 -6.90 -20.38
N ALA A 202 10.06 -8.15 -20.68
CA ALA A 202 9.02 -8.88 -19.96
C ALA A 202 9.32 -9.16 -18.48
N SER A 203 10.54 -8.88 -18.00
CA SER A 203 10.89 -8.97 -16.57
C SER A 203 10.58 -7.70 -15.78
N GLU A 204 10.27 -6.59 -16.47
CA GLU A 204 9.90 -5.32 -15.85
C GLU A 204 8.37 -5.12 -15.85
N LEU A 205 7.87 -4.49 -14.78
CA LEU A 205 6.47 -4.11 -14.64
C LEU A 205 6.34 -2.59 -14.81
N ILE A 206 5.62 -2.18 -15.84
CA ILE A 206 5.31 -0.78 -16.14
C ILE A 206 3.84 -0.48 -15.84
N PHE A 207 3.50 0.78 -15.58
CA PHE A 207 2.10 1.15 -15.38
C PHE A 207 1.30 1.00 -16.68
N SER A 208 0.10 0.45 -16.57
CA SER A 208 -0.84 0.35 -17.69
C SER A 208 -1.53 1.70 -17.92
N TYR A 209 -1.54 2.14 -19.17
CA TYR A 209 -2.22 3.35 -19.60
C TYR A 209 -3.38 2.98 -20.54
N ASN A 210 -4.46 3.76 -20.47
CA ASN A 210 -5.69 3.45 -21.22
C ASN A 210 -5.53 3.89 -22.68
N GLY A 211 -5.10 2.98 -23.56
CA GLY A 211 -4.83 3.28 -24.97
C GLY A 211 -3.58 4.13 -25.18
N ASP A 212 -3.03 4.08 -26.39
CA ASP A 212 -1.83 4.82 -26.77
C ASP A 212 -1.99 6.33 -26.49
N SER A 213 -1.01 6.90 -25.80
CA SER A 213 -0.73 8.32 -25.51
C SER A 213 -1.33 9.00 -24.24
N ILE A 214 -0.40 9.35 -23.33
CA ILE A 214 -0.40 10.56 -22.46
C ILE A 214 -1.59 10.67 -21.49
N GLY A 215 -1.86 9.61 -20.72
CA GLY A 215 -2.87 9.61 -19.66
C GLY A 215 -2.28 9.39 -18.26
N ASN A 216 -3.10 9.56 -17.23
CA ASN A 216 -2.78 9.04 -15.89
C ASN A 216 -2.79 7.49 -15.93
N PRO A 217 -1.94 6.81 -15.15
CA PRO A 217 -1.96 5.36 -15.07
C PRO A 217 -3.32 4.87 -14.55
N GLN A 218 -3.77 3.72 -15.05
CA GLN A 218 -5.06 3.17 -14.67
C GLN A 218 -5.00 2.63 -13.24
N TYR A 219 -5.96 3.01 -12.40
CA TYR A 219 -6.11 2.42 -11.07
C TYR A 219 -6.90 1.11 -11.12
N ILE A 220 -6.72 0.26 -10.11
CA ILE A 220 -7.52 -0.96 -9.93
C ILE A 220 -8.92 -0.55 -9.46
N ASP A 221 -9.91 -0.92 -10.26
CA ASP A 221 -11.35 -0.74 -10.03
C ASP A 221 -12.05 -2.07 -10.39
N ASP A 222 -12.24 -2.91 -9.38
CA ASP A 222 -12.81 -4.26 -9.47
C ASP A 222 -14.35 -4.21 -9.63
N ASP A 223 -15.01 -3.13 -9.16
CA ASP A 223 -16.48 -2.98 -9.20
C ASP A 223 -16.99 -1.99 -10.28
N SER A 224 -16.05 -1.40 -11.05
CA SER A 224 -16.29 -0.45 -12.13
C SER A 224 -17.07 0.79 -11.69
N ASN A 225 -16.83 1.27 -10.47
CA ASN A 225 -17.47 2.46 -9.91
C ASN A 225 -16.76 3.78 -10.28
N GLY A 226 -15.61 3.71 -10.97
CA GLY A 226 -14.81 4.87 -11.36
C GLY A 226 -13.98 5.46 -10.22
N LEU A 227 -13.77 4.69 -9.14
CA LEU A 227 -12.93 5.01 -8.01
C LEU A 227 -11.93 3.87 -7.75
N PRO A 228 -10.80 4.16 -7.10
CA PRO A 228 -9.84 3.13 -6.77
C PRO A 228 -10.28 2.31 -5.55
N ASP A 229 -10.36 0.99 -5.71
CA ASP A 229 -10.68 0.07 -4.60
C ASP A 229 -9.52 -0.10 -3.60
N ARG A 230 -8.30 0.16 -4.08
CA ARG A 230 -7.08 -0.04 -3.30
C ARG A 230 -6.30 1.25 -3.24
N VAL A 231 -6.15 1.77 -2.03
CA VAL A 231 -5.37 2.97 -1.74
C VAL A 231 -4.22 2.61 -0.82
N ARG A 232 -3.05 3.15 -1.12
CA ARG A 232 -1.83 2.97 -0.32
C ARG A 232 -1.40 4.32 0.23
N MET A 233 -1.13 4.34 1.54
CA MET A 233 -0.52 5.49 2.19
C MET A 233 0.99 5.38 2.07
N HIS A 234 1.61 6.38 1.46
CA HIS A 234 3.05 6.44 1.27
C HIS A 234 3.69 7.37 2.29
N ARG A 235 4.91 7.01 2.71
CA ARG A 235 5.78 7.85 3.53
C ARG A 235 7.15 7.95 2.86
N ARG A 236 7.46 9.10 2.29
CA ARG A 236 8.78 9.39 1.72
C ARG A 236 9.64 10.14 2.73
N VAL A 237 10.93 9.82 2.73
CA VAL A 237 11.95 10.51 3.56
C VAL A 237 13.02 11.00 2.62
N LEU A 238 13.11 12.31 2.45
CA LEU A 238 14.13 12.97 1.64
C LEU A 238 15.19 13.53 2.58
N LEU A 239 16.43 13.08 2.41
CA LEU A 239 17.52 13.50 3.29
C LEU A 239 17.98 14.91 2.91
N ILE A 240 18.05 15.80 3.91
CA ILE A 240 18.56 17.15 3.71
C ILE A 240 20.06 17.12 3.96
N ARG A 241 20.85 17.27 2.89
CA ARG A 241 22.33 17.25 2.91
C ARG A 241 22.92 18.42 2.11
N PRO A 242 22.88 19.64 2.66
CA PRO A 242 23.41 20.82 1.98
C PRO A 242 24.92 20.74 1.74
N ASP A 243 25.64 19.89 2.49
CA ASP A 243 27.05 19.60 2.31
C ASP A 243 27.34 18.82 1.01
N LEU A 244 26.36 18.12 0.45
CA LEU A 244 26.47 17.44 -0.85
C LEU A 244 26.08 18.34 -2.03
N ASN A 245 25.67 19.60 -1.79
CA ASN A 245 25.38 20.52 -2.88
C ASN A 245 26.66 20.89 -3.63
N LEU A 246 26.66 20.71 -4.95
CA LEU A 246 27.74 21.15 -5.81
C LEU A 246 27.67 22.66 -6.00
N SER A 247 28.82 23.34 -6.03
CA SER A 247 28.86 24.80 -6.20
C SER A 247 28.36 25.30 -7.55
N ALA A 248 28.37 24.44 -8.58
CA ALA A 248 27.75 24.71 -9.87
C ALA A 248 26.22 24.53 -9.89
N GLY A 249 25.61 23.95 -8.85
CA GLY A 249 24.18 23.67 -8.78
C GLY A 249 23.69 22.56 -9.72
N THR A 250 24.57 21.97 -10.53
CA THR A 250 24.26 20.90 -11.48
C THR A 250 25.10 19.67 -11.18
N LEU A 251 24.47 18.50 -11.08
CA LEU A 251 25.18 17.22 -11.16
C LEU A 251 25.73 17.06 -12.59
N ALA A 252 26.92 16.46 -12.72
CA ALA A 252 27.45 16.13 -14.03
C ALA A 252 26.51 15.13 -14.72
N THR A 253 26.21 15.33 -16.01
CA THR A 253 25.38 14.40 -16.76
C THR A 253 26.10 13.07 -16.91
N PHE A 254 25.48 11.98 -16.44
CA PHE A 254 26.02 10.64 -16.55
C PHE A 254 25.27 9.83 -17.57
N THR A 255 26.02 9.30 -18.52
CA THR A 255 25.50 8.38 -19.51
C THR A 255 25.59 6.95 -18.97
N HIS A 256 24.45 6.29 -18.82
CA HIS A 256 24.39 4.84 -18.59
C HIS A 256 23.85 4.15 -19.84
N THR A 257 24.52 3.09 -20.28
CA THR A 257 24.08 2.28 -21.42
C THR A 257 23.39 1.03 -20.90
N PHE A 258 22.10 0.89 -21.22
CA PHE A 258 21.32 -0.33 -21.00
C PHE A 258 21.16 -1.02 -22.37
N GLY A 259 21.92 -2.09 -22.61
CA GLY A 259 21.87 -2.77 -23.92
C GLY A 259 22.31 -1.85 -25.06
N SER A 260 21.42 -1.56 -26.01
CA SER A 260 21.66 -0.61 -27.11
C SER A 260 21.22 0.82 -26.80
N GLU A 261 20.52 1.05 -25.69
CA GLU A 261 20.00 2.36 -25.32
C GLU A 261 20.95 3.10 -24.38
N THR A 262 21.06 4.39 -24.61
CA THR A 262 21.99 5.27 -23.89
C THR A 262 21.16 6.35 -23.20
N VAL A 263 21.05 6.25 -21.88
CA VAL A 263 20.25 7.16 -21.06
C VAL A 263 21.19 8.14 -20.36
N ASN A 264 20.90 9.43 -20.50
CA ASN A 264 21.62 10.51 -19.82
C ASN A 264 20.84 10.89 -18.55
N PHE A 265 21.50 10.77 -17.41
CA PHE A 265 21.04 11.15 -16.08
C PHE A 265 21.65 12.47 -15.64
#